data_AF-A0A409XUQ6-F1
#
_entry.id   AF-A0A409XUQ6-F1
#
_cell.length_a   1.000
_cell.length_b   1.000
_cell.length_c   1.000
_cell.angle_alpha   90.00
_cell.angle_beta   90.00
_cell.angle_gamma   90.00
#
_symmetry.space_group_name_H-M   'P 1'
#
loop_
_entity.id
_entity.type
_entity.pdbx_description
1 polymer ?
#
loop_
_entity_poly.entity_id
_entity_poly.type
_entity_poly.pdbx_seq_one_letter_code
_entity_poly.pdbx_strand_id
1 'polypeptide(L)'
;MQCSAALWITGAFCTSLTGGVEALAGLPPLNLLLRRLSERADYRFATLTPTHPVRAFLSSFNFGTIVPHPTLSIQTMSEPEIFRTSGTLFESDTNVLSLTETLLPMNPLSRPGV
;
A
#
# COMPACT_ATOMS: atom_id res chain seq x y z
N MET A 1 -5.16 -37.50 34.23
CA MET A 1 -5.15 -37.69 32.76
C MET A 1 -5.70 -36.49 31.97
N GLN A 2 -6.70 -35.74 32.47
CA GLN A 2 -7.33 -34.64 31.71
C GLN A 2 -6.42 -33.42 31.49
N CYS A 3 -5.56 -33.05 32.45
CA CYS A 3 -4.61 -31.94 32.28
C CYS A 3 -3.59 -32.16 31.14
N SER A 4 -3.09 -33.38 30.95
CA SER A 4 -2.16 -33.68 29.86
C SER A 4 -2.83 -33.59 28.49
N ALA A 5 -4.10 -34.00 28.39
CA ALA A 5 -4.88 -33.84 27.16
C ALA A 5 -5.18 -32.36 26.87
N ALA A 6 -5.55 -31.60 27.90
CA ALA A 6 -5.78 -30.16 27.77
C ALA A 6 -4.51 -29.40 27.32
N LEU A 7 -3.35 -29.73 27.91
CA LEU A 7 -2.05 -29.16 27.52
C LEU A 7 -1.61 -29.59 26.11
N TRP A 8 -1.98 -30.77 25.65
CA TRP A 8 -1.73 -31.19 24.26
C TRP A 8 -2.58 -30.43 23.26
N ILE A 9 -3.85 -30.21 23.59
CA ILE A 9 -4.78 -29.45 22.74
C ILE A 9 -4.35 -27.98 22.70
N THR A 10 -4.19 -27.32 23.85
CA THR A 10 -3.78 -25.91 23.89
C THR A 10 -2.34 -25.72 23.43
N GLY A 11 -1.43 -26.65 23.71
CA GLY A 11 -0.05 -26.64 23.23
C GLY A 11 0.07 -26.78 21.71
N ALA A 12 -0.78 -27.62 21.08
CA ALA A 12 -0.84 -27.75 19.63
C ALA A 12 -1.44 -26.51 18.94
N PHE A 13 -2.31 -25.76 19.61
CA PHE A 13 -2.78 -24.46 19.12
C PHE A 13 -1.74 -23.35 19.34
N CYS A 14 -0.97 -23.38 20.42
CA CYS A 14 0.16 -22.45 20.64
C CYS A 14 1.29 -22.62 19.62
N THR A 15 1.40 -23.78 18.94
CA THR A 15 2.33 -23.99 17.81
C THR A 15 1.68 -23.88 16.44
N SER A 16 0.37 -23.65 16.38
CA SER A 16 -0.26 -23.33 15.10
C SER A 16 0.32 -21.99 14.65
N LEU A 17 1.07 -22.04 13.54
CA LEU A 17 1.59 -20.87 12.84
C LEU A 17 0.48 -19.81 12.87
N THR A 18 0.72 -18.60 13.36
CA THR A 18 -0.32 -17.57 13.63
C THR A 18 -1.44 -17.51 12.57
N GLY A 19 -1.11 -17.77 11.29
CA GLY A 19 -2.07 -17.90 10.19
C GLY A 19 -3.13 -19.01 10.30
N GLY A 20 -2.91 -20.10 11.06
CA GLY A 20 -3.87 -21.18 11.29
C GLY A 20 -4.98 -20.80 12.28
N VAL A 21 -4.67 -20.02 13.31
CA VAL A 21 -5.67 -19.43 14.22
C VAL A 21 -6.44 -18.33 13.50
N GLU A 22 -5.76 -17.50 12.72
CA GLU A 22 -6.39 -16.46 11.88
C GLU A 22 -7.38 -17.09 10.88
N ALA A 23 -6.98 -18.17 10.19
CA ALA A 23 -7.85 -18.88 9.25
C ALA A 23 -9.10 -19.49 9.93
N LEU A 24 -8.95 -20.06 11.13
CA LEU A 24 -10.08 -20.58 11.92
C LEU A 24 -11.03 -19.47 12.38
N ALA A 25 -10.51 -18.29 12.67
CA ALA A 25 -11.31 -17.10 13.00
C ALA A 25 -11.90 -16.40 11.75
N GLY A 26 -11.61 -16.91 10.54
CA GLY A 26 -12.01 -16.27 9.28
C GLY A 26 -11.28 -14.95 8.99
N LEU A 27 -10.20 -14.66 9.73
CA LEU A 27 -9.37 -13.49 9.50
C LEU A 27 -8.42 -13.78 8.33
N PRO A 28 -8.40 -12.94 7.27
CA PRO A 28 -7.42 -13.08 6.22
C PRO A 28 -6.03 -12.86 6.80
N PRO A 29 -5.02 -13.65 6.38
CA PRO A 29 -3.68 -13.54 6.92
C PRO A 29 -3.13 -12.12 6.68
N LEU A 30 -2.37 -11.60 7.66
CA LEU A 30 -1.90 -10.22 7.67
C LEU A 30 -1.19 -9.79 6.37
N ASN A 31 -0.40 -10.68 5.77
CA ASN A 31 0.30 -10.41 4.51
C ASN A 31 -0.66 -10.08 3.36
N LEU A 32 -1.83 -10.72 3.32
CA LEU A 32 -2.85 -10.49 2.30
C LEU A 32 -3.53 -9.14 2.53
N LEU A 33 -3.77 -8.77 3.78
CA LEU A 33 -4.28 -7.43 4.12
C LEU A 33 -3.32 -6.33 3.71
N LEU A 34 -2.02 -6.48 4.03
CA LEU A 34 -0.99 -5.52 3.63
C LEU A 34 -0.92 -5.37 2.11
N ARG A 35 -1.00 -6.49 1.37
CA ARG A 35 -1.05 -6.49 -0.09
C ARG A 35 -2.30 -5.76 -0.64
N ARG A 36 -3.47 -5.99 -0.07
CA ARG A 36 -4.69 -5.28 -0.49
C ARG A 36 -4.61 -3.79 -0.20
N LEU A 37 -3.98 -3.41 0.91
CA LEU A 37 -3.75 -2.00 1.25
C LEU A 37 -2.78 -1.34 0.27
N SER A 38 -1.73 -2.03 -0.15
CA SER A 38 -0.80 -1.50 -1.16
C SER A 38 -1.48 -1.35 -2.51
N GLU A 39 -2.18 -2.39 -2.99
CA GLU A 39 -2.93 -2.33 -4.26
C GLU A 39 -3.93 -1.16 -4.25
N ARG A 40 -4.63 -0.96 -3.12
CA ARG A 40 -5.56 0.17 -2.97
C ARG A 40 -4.85 1.53 -2.91
N ALA A 41 -3.63 1.60 -2.38
CA ALA A 41 -2.83 2.82 -2.41
C ALA A 41 -2.42 3.17 -3.84
N ASP A 42 -2.02 2.19 -4.65
CA ASP A 42 -1.67 2.39 -6.06
C ASP A 42 -2.86 2.91 -6.87
N TYR A 43 -4.05 2.31 -6.69
CA TYR A 43 -5.27 2.82 -7.32
C TYR A 43 -5.61 4.25 -6.89
N ARG A 44 -5.49 4.57 -5.60
CA ARG A 44 -5.72 5.94 -5.10
C ARG A 44 -4.72 6.91 -5.73
N PHE A 45 -3.45 6.52 -5.83
CA PHE A 45 -2.42 7.33 -6.47
C PHE A 45 -2.73 7.58 -7.95
N ALA A 46 -3.20 6.57 -8.68
CA ALA A 46 -3.62 6.71 -10.08
C ALA A 46 -4.77 7.70 -10.27
N THR A 47 -5.70 7.80 -9.31
CA THR A 47 -6.80 8.77 -9.35
C THR A 47 -6.41 10.22 -9.04
N LEU A 48 -5.20 10.44 -8.51
CA LEU A 48 -4.76 11.78 -8.18
C LEU A 48 -4.55 12.62 -9.44
N THR A 49 -4.96 13.89 -9.39
CA THR A 49 -4.70 14.83 -10.48
C THR A 49 -3.19 14.98 -10.71
N PRO A 50 -2.74 15.23 -11.95
CA PRO A 50 -1.32 15.51 -12.24
C PRO A 50 -0.77 16.73 -11.48
N THR A 51 -1.65 17.60 -11.00
CA THR A 51 -1.34 18.77 -10.17
C THR A 51 -1.47 18.48 -8.66
N HIS A 52 -1.60 17.22 -8.25
CA HIS A 52 -1.71 16.87 -6.83
C HIS A 52 -0.33 16.87 -6.14
N PRO A 53 -0.17 17.52 -4.97
CA PRO A 53 1.13 17.65 -4.31
C PRO A 53 1.77 16.31 -3.91
N VAL A 54 0.96 15.31 -3.56
CA VAL A 54 1.44 13.95 -3.26
C VAL A 54 2.08 13.29 -4.49
N ARG A 55 1.63 13.60 -5.72
CA ARG A 55 2.31 13.11 -6.93
C ARG A 55 3.68 13.77 -7.10
N ALA A 56 3.80 15.08 -6.86
CA ALA A 56 5.12 15.75 -6.91
C ALA A 56 6.09 15.28 -5.81
N PHE A 57 5.56 14.79 -4.70
CA PHE A 57 6.36 14.22 -3.63
C PHE A 57 6.83 12.79 -3.98
N LEU A 58 5.91 11.94 -4.42
CA LEU A 58 6.13 10.50 -4.58
C LEU A 58 6.57 10.06 -6.00
N SER A 59 6.49 10.95 -7.00
CA SER A 59 6.78 10.61 -8.40
C SER A 59 7.85 11.52 -8.99
N SER A 60 8.81 10.90 -9.67
CA SER A 60 9.80 11.60 -10.49
C SER A 60 9.23 12.05 -11.84
N PHE A 61 8.13 11.47 -12.31
CA PHE A 61 7.56 11.79 -13.63
C PHE A 61 6.76 13.10 -13.69
N ASN A 62 6.40 13.71 -12.55
CA ASN A 62 5.60 14.94 -12.50
C ASN A 62 6.42 16.24 -12.52
N PHE A 63 7.67 16.19 -12.99
CA PHE A 63 8.64 17.29 -13.01
C PHE A 63 8.14 18.59 -13.70
N GLY A 64 7.08 18.53 -14.50
CA GLY A 64 6.59 19.66 -15.29
C GLY A 64 5.34 20.39 -14.79
N THR A 65 4.54 19.79 -13.88
CA THR A 65 3.22 20.34 -13.50
C THR A 65 3.23 21.05 -12.15
N ILE A 66 4.15 20.68 -11.25
CA ILE A 66 4.25 21.25 -9.90
C ILE A 66 5.74 21.34 -9.54
N VAL A 67 6.15 22.45 -8.92
CA VAL A 67 7.49 22.56 -8.34
C VAL A 67 7.62 21.57 -7.18
N PRO A 68 8.53 20.58 -7.25
CA PRO A 68 8.73 19.63 -6.16
C PRO A 68 9.18 20.36 -4.89
N HIS A 69 8.79 19.82 -3.73
CA HIS A 69 9.24 20.39 -2.45
C HIS A 69 10.77 20.24 -2.33
N PRO A 70 11.52 21.32 -2.05
CA PRO A 70 12.98 21.38 -2.21
C PRO A 70 13.78 20.42 -1.32
N THR A 71 13.17 19.88 -0.27
CA THR A 71 13.84 19.01 0.72
C THR A 71 13.12 17.70 1.00
N LEU A 72 11.90 17.53 0.53
CA LEU A 72 11.07 16.39 0.93
C LEU A 72 10.62 15.53 -0.25
N SER A 73 10.75 16.02 -1.49
CA SER A 73 10.43 15.21 -2.67
C SER A 73 11.44 14.07 -2.82
N ILE A 74 10.99 12.91 -3.30
CA ILE A 74 11.86 11.79 -3.68
C ILE A 74 12.91 12.24 -4.70
N GLN A 75 12.58 13.22 -5.55
CA GLN A 75 13.51 13.76 -6.55
C GLN A 75 14.75 14.42 -5.93
N THR A 76 14.66 14.84 -4.66
CA THR A 76 15.79 15.44 -3.92
C THR A 76 16.64 14.41 -3.19
N MET A 77 16.19 13.14 -3.13
CA MET A 77 16.94 12.05 -2.51
C MET A 77 18.02 11.52 -3.45
N SER A 78 19.13 11.07 -2.88
CA SER A 78 20.16 10.34 -3.63
C SER A 78 19.69 8.92 -3.98
N GLU A 79 20.20 8.33 -5.06
CA GLU A 79 19.90 6.94 -5.43
C GLU A 79 19.98 5.93 -4.25
N PRO A 80 21.04 5.92 -3.42
CA PRO A 80 21.11 4.98 -2.29
C PRO A 80 20.04 5.23 -1.22
N GLU A 81 19.56 6.46 -1.05
CA GLU A 81 18.45 6.76 -0.15
C GLU A 81 17.14 6.25 -0.73
N ILE A 82 16.92 6.43 -2.03
CA ILE A 82 15.75 5.91 -2.75
C ILE A 82 15.66 4.39 -2.57
N PHE A 83 16.77 3.65 -2.78
CA PHE A 83 16.83 2.20 -2.57
C PHE A 83 16.56 1.77 -1.12
N ARG A 84 16.86 2.61 -0.13
CA ARG A 84 16.56 2.32 1.28
C ARG A 84 15.11 2.62 1.64
N THR A 85 14.49 3.58 0.96
CA THR A 85 13.08 3.95 1.12
C THR A 85 12.13 3.15 0.22
N SER A 86 12.63 2.11 -0.46
CA SER A 86 11.82 1.23 -1.33
C SER A 86 10.56 0.71 -0.63
N GLY A 87 9.45 0.79 -1.35
CA GLY A 87 8.13 0.41 -0.86
C GLY A 87 7.06 0.72 -1.88
N THR A 88 5.88 0.14 -1.69
CA THR A 88 4.76 0.19 -2.65
C THR A 88 4.33 1.62 -3.02
N LEU A 89 4.43 2.56 -2.09
CA LEU A 89 4.15 3.98 -2.34
C LEU A 89 5.22 4.69 -3.17
N PHE A 90 6.49 4.31 -3.03
CA PHE A 90 7.63 4.91 -3.76
C PHE A 90 7.76 4.31 -5.16
N GLU A 91 7.31 3.07 -5.34
CA GLU A 91 7.21 2.37 -6.63
C GLU A 91 5.84 2.60 -7.29
N SER A 92 5.09 3.61 -6.84
CA SER A 92 3.74 3.89 -7.34
C SER A 92 3.73 4.16 -8.85
N ASP A 93 4.75 4.81 -9.41
CA ASP A 93 4.84 5.05 -10.85
C ASP A 93 4.95 3.74 -11.66
N THR A 94 5.71 2.76 -11.18
CA THR A 94 5.80 1.44 -11.82
C THR A 94 4.53 0.62 -11.59
N ASN A 95 3.97 0.68 -10.39
CA ASN A 95 2.78 -0.08 -10.01
C ASN A 95 1.54 0.42 -10.76
N VAL A 96 1.41 1.74 -10.97
CA VAL A 96 0.33 2.35 -11.76
C VAL A 96 0.32 1.82 -13.20
N LEU A 97 1.48 1.63 -13.82
CA LEU A 97 1.58 1.07 -15.18
C LEU A 97 1.11 -0.39 -15.25
N SER A 98 1.19 -1.11 -14.14
CA SER A 98 0.72 -2.50 -14.04
C SER A 98 -0.76 -2.65 -13.70
N LEU A 99 -1.46 -1.54 -13.38
CA LEU A 99 -2.88 -1.58 -13.07
C LEU A 99 -3.68 -1.93 -14.33
N THR A 100 -4.51 -2.95 -14.22
CA THR A 100 -5.35 -3.45 -15.33
C THR A 100 -6.74 -2.82 -15.33
N GLU A 101 -7.22 -2.36 -14.19
CA GLU A 101 -8.52 -1.70 -14.08
C GLU A 101 -8.44 -0.27 -14.62
N THR A 102 -9.32 0.05 -15.57
CA THR A 102 -9.48 1.41 -16.09
C THR A 102 -10.42 2.18 -15.17
N LEU A 103 -9.88 3.14 -14.42
CA LEU A 103 -10.69 4.01 -13.57
C LEU A 103 -11.34 5.10 -14.41
N LEU A 104 -12.68 5.18 -14.37
CA LEU A 104 -13.40 6.26 -15.01
C LEU A 104 -13.10 7.60 -14.33
N PRO A 105 -12.97 8.69 -15.10
CA PRO A 105 -12.77 10.01 -14.53
C PRO A 105 -13.93 10.39 -13.61
N MET A 106 -13.61 11.06 -12.50
CA MET A 106 -14.58 11.49 -11.51
C MET A 106 -15.65 12.40 -12.14
N ASN A 107 -16.93 12.11 -11.84
CA ASN A 107 -18.06 12.90 -12.31
C ASN A 107 -17.88 14.38 -11.92
N PRO A 108 -18.02 15.34 -12.86
CA PRO A 108 -17.88 16.77 -12.58
C PRO A 108 -18.76 17.27 -11.43
N LEU A 109 -19.97 16.73 -11.30
CA LEU A 109 -20.93 17.10 -10.24
C LEU A 109 -20.51 16.61 -8.85
N SER A 110 -19.57 15.67 -8.77
CA SER A 110 -19.07 15.10 -7.51
C SER A 110 -17.74 15.72 -7.07
N ARG A 111 -17.27 16.77 -7.77
CA ARG A 111 -16.04 17.50 -7.40
C ARG A 111 -16.33 18.39 -6.19
N PRO A 112 -15.60 18.26 -5.08
CA PRO A 112 -15.71 19.22 -3.99
C PRO A 112 -15.24 20.60 -4.47
N GLY A 113 -16.05 21.64 -4.25
CA GLY A 113 -15.72 23.03 -4.59
C GLY A 113 -16.29 23.57 -5.92
N VAL A 114 -17.31 22.91 -6.49
CA VAL A 114 -18.23 23.54 -7.47
C VAL A 114 -19.36 24.23 -6.74
#